data_AF-A0A200R8W0-F1
#
_entry.id   AF-A0A200R8W0-F1
#
_cell.length_a   1.000
_cell.length_b   1.000
_cell.length_c   1.000
_cell.angle_alpha   90.00
_cell.angle_beta   90.00
_cell.angle_gamma   90.00
#
_symmetry.space_group_name_H-M   'P 1'
#
loop_
_entity.id
_entity.type
_entity.pdbx_description
1 polymer ?
#
loop_
_entity_poly.entity_id
_entity_poly.type
_entity_poly.pdbx_seq_one_letter_code
_entity_poly.pdbx_strand_id
1 'polypeptide(L)'
;MASICCTPLMEPMETGFESVHRFRFESGDRPIRTPSLSLTRIRSINGLKASSNDGFVVVEDDLHALLEILPPDLRENLQNDPKRTKLIEVILDLGRYPEARFLGESGGQYLRSTEVSMKELEEAQNVVGEFGGDNRAGIEGTLHRISAIRSRKGLVVGLTCRVGRAISGHIDMVHDLLQYGESILFLGRPGVGKTTVMREMARVLADELHKRVVIVDTSNEIGGDGDIPHAAIGGARRMQVPEPSLQHKVMIEAVENHMPEVILVDEIGSEAESLACRSIAERGVMLIGTAHGELLVNIIKNPTLSDLIGGVETVTLGDDEARARRCQKSILERKGPPTFPFLIEMRERNYWVTHREQKFPPIPYSLLIHGLDTII
;
A
#
# COMPACT_ATOMS: atom_id res chain seq x y z
N MET A 1 -24.58 -15.67 -15.11
CA MET A 1 -24.01 -16.26 -16.34
C MET A 1 -24.50 -15.47 -17.55
N ALA A 2 -23.62 -14.64 -18.11
CA ALA A 2 -23.62 -14.27 -19.52
C ALA A 2 -22.13 -14.15 -19.88
N SER A 3 -21.63 -15.17 -20.57
CA SER A 3 -20.24 -15.28 -21.03
C SER A 3 -20.08 -14.37 -22.25
N ILE A 4 -19.23 -13.34 -22.16
CA ILE A 4 -18.76 -12.64 -23.36
C ILE A 4 -17.60 -13.48 -23.89
N CYS A 5 -17.91 -14.30 -24.89
CA CYS A 5 -16.95 -15.11 -25.61
C CYS A 5 -16.30 -14.23 -26.70
N CYS A 6 -15.02 -13.89 -26.53
CA CYS A 6 -14.21 -13.38 -27.64
C CYS A 6 -13.45 -14.56 -28.24
N THR A 7 -13.92 -15.08 -29.37
CA THR A 7 -13.17 -16.04 -30.19
C THR A 7 -12.23 -15.26 -31.12
N PRO A 8 -10.93 -15.59 -31.19
CA PRO A 8 -10.03 -14.95 -32.13
C PRO A 8 -10.22 -15.57 -33.52
N LEU A 9 -10.46 -14.74 -34.53
CA LEU A 9 -10.34 -15.14 -35.93
C LEU A 9 -8.85 -15.14 -36.29
N MET A 10 -8.28 -16.32 -36.54
CA MET A 10 -6.96 -16.51 -37.13
C MET A 10 -7.05 -16.40 -38.66
N GLU A 11 -6.30 -15.47 -39.25
CA GLU A 11 -5.75 -15.61 -40.61
C GLU A 11 -4.25 -15.22 -40.59
N PRO A 12 -3.41 -15.78 -41.49
CA PRO A 12 -1.96 -15.82 -41.29
C PRO A 12 -1.18 -14.77 -42.11
N MET A 13 0.07 -14.52 -41.64
CA MET A 13 1.19 -13.80 -42.28
C MET A 13 1.07 -12.27 -42.28
N GLU A 14 2.12 -11.45 -42.17
CA GLU A 14 3.58 -11.60 -42.10
C GLU A 14 4.12 -10.24 -41.58
N THR A 15 5.30 -10.22 -40.97
CA THR A 15 6.04 -9.03 -40.46
C THR A 15 5.47 -8.36 -39.19
N GLY A 16 6.33 -8.29 -38.17
CA GLY A 16 6.01 -7.74 -36.85
C GLY A 16 5.89 -6.21 -36.82
N PHE A 17 5.32 -5.78 -35.70
CA PHE A 17 4.94 -4.44 -35.25
C PHE A 17 3.42 -4.15 -35.25
N GLU A 18 2.98 -3.79 -34.04
CA GLU A 18 1.73 -3.12 -33.64
C GLU A 18 0.41 -3.91 -33.64
N SER A 19 -0.08 -4.18 -32.41
CA SER A 19 -1.50 -4.23 -32.11
C SER A 19 -1.83 -3.12 -31.11
N VAL A 20 -2.23 -1.96 -31.63
CA VAL A 20 -2.79 -0.84 -30.86
C VAL A 20 -4.26 -1.17 -30.57
N HIS A 21 -4.60 -1.45 -29.31
CA HIS A 21 -6.00 -1.49 -28.88
C HIS A 21 -6.42 -0.10 -28.42
N ARG A 22 -7.11 0.63 -29.30
CA ARG A 22 -7.72 1.93 -28.99
C ARG A 22 -9.15 1.68 -28.51
N PHE A 23 -9.42 1.81 -27.21
CA PHE A 23 -10.78 1.82 -26.70
C PHE A 23 -11.25 3.26 -26.49
N ARG A 24 -12.31 3.64 -27.20
CA ARG A 24 -13.04 4.89 -26.99
C ARG A 24 -14.29 4.57 -26.17
N PHE A 25 -14.39 5.14 -24.98
CA PHE A 25 -15.63 5.10 -24.21
C PHE A 25 -16.63 6.07 -24.86
N GLU A 26 -17.66 5.54 -25.52
CA GLU A 26 -18.86 6.30 -25.90
C GLU A 26 -19.99 5.95 -24.93
N SER A 27 -20.46 6.96 -24.19
CA SER A 27 -21.61 6.87 -23.30
C SER A 27 -22.91 6.76 -24.12
N GLY A 28 -23.32 5.53 -24.41
CA GLY A 28 -24.62 5.23 -25.00
C GLY A 28 -25.70 5.06 -23.93
N ASP A 29 -26.52 6.10 -23.73
CA ASP A 29 -27.78 6.00 -22.96
C ASP A 29 -28.72 4.96 -23.57
N ARG A 30 -28.92 3.82 -22.91
CA ARG A 30 -30.13 2.99 -23.06
C ARG A 30 -30.51 2.32 -21.74
N PRO A 31 -31.80 2.33 -21.34
CA PRO A 31 -32.23 1.75 -20.08
C PRO A 31 -32.40 0.23 -20.23
N ILE A 32 -31.75 -0.55 -19.35
CA ILE A 32 -31.98 -2.01 -19.26
C ILE A 32 -32.79 -2.31 -18.00
N ARG A 33 -33.88 -3.06 -18.20
CA ARG A 33 -34.90 -3.47 -17.23
C ARG A 33 -34.31 -4.41 -16.17
N THR A 34 -34.71 -4.22 -14.91
CA THR A 34 -34.40 -5.09 -13.77
C THR A 34 -35.27 -6.36 -13.79
N PRO A 35 -34.71 -7.55 -13.53
CA PRO A 35 -35.46 -8.68 -13.00
C PRO A 35 -35.27 -8.75 -11.47
N SER A 36 -36.40 -8.87 -10.78
CA SER A 36 -36.51 -9.10 -9.34
C SER A 36 -35.93 -10.47 -8.94
N LEU A 37 -34.99 -10.48 -8.00
CA LEU A 37 -34.60 -11.68 -7.25
C LEU A 37 -34.60 -11.40 -5.75
N SER A 38 -35.10 -12.38 -5.02
CA SER A 38 -35.56 -12.35 -3.64
C SER A 38 -34.46 -12.16 -2.60
N LEU A 39 -34.69 -11.21 -1.69
CA LEU A 39 -33.95 -10.97 -0.46
C LEU A 39 -34.01 -12.17 0.49
N THR A 40 -32.85 -12.75 0.82
CA THR A 40 -32.69 -13.54 2.06
C THR A 40 -31.52 -12.96 2.87
N ARG A 41 -31.89 -12.36 4.01
CA ARG A 41 -31.10 -11.90 5.18
C ARG A 41 -29.57 -12.04 5.10
N ILE A 42 -28.89 -10.90 4.98
CA ILE A 42 -27.52 -10.69 5.47
C ILE A 42 -27.58 -9.61 6.57
N ARG A 43 -26.89 -9.88 7.68
CA ARG A 43 -26.81 -9.03 8.88
C ARG A 43 -26.25 -7.65 8.54
N SER A 44 -26.79 -6.62 9.18
CA SER A 44 -26.40 -5.21 9.04
C SER A 44 -24.94 -5.00 9.45
N ILE A 45 -24.08 -4.68 8.48
CA ILE A 45 -22.74 -4.12 8.71
C ILE A 45 -22.90 -2.61 8.49
N ASN A 46 -22.57 -1.81 9.51
CA ASN A 46 -22.60 -0.35 9.44
C ASN A 46 -21.40 0.16 8.62
N GLY A 47 -21.44 -0.02 7.30
CA GLY A 47 -20.51 0.63 6.37
C GLY A 47 -21.11 1.91 5.79
N LEU A 48 -20.42 3.03 5.92
CA LEU A 48 -20.81 4.30 5.29
C LEU A 48 -20.50 4.24 3.78
N LYS A 49 -21.55 4.22 2.95
CA LYS A 49 -21.44 4.36 1.49
C LYS A 49 -21.42 5.84 1.13
N ALA A 50 -20.28 6.36 0.67
CA ALA A 50 -20.23 7.65 -0.01
C ALA A 50 -20.42 7.41 -1.52
N SER A 51 -21.45 8.01 -2.11
CA SER A 51 -21.72 7.92 -3.55
C SER A 51 -21.15 9.14 -4.29
N SER A 52 -20.07 8.94 -5.03
CA SER A 52 -19.67 9.78 -6.17
C SER A 52 -19.61 8.90 -7.42
N ASN A 53 -19.80 9.48 -8.60
CA ASN A 53 -20.06 8.79 -9.86
C ASN A 53 -18.81 8.12 -10.49
N ASP A 54 -17.79 7.85 -9.69
CA ASP A 54 -16.56 7.08 -9.97
C ASP A 54 -16.51 5.98 -8.90
N GLY A 55 -16.13 4.75 -9.27
CA GLY A 55 -15.97 3.54 -8.42
C GLY A 55 -16.29 3.65 -6.92
N PHE A 56 -17.15 2.78 -6.40
CA PHE A 56 -17.58 2.81 -4.99
C PHE A 56 -16.38 2.66 -4.01
N VAL A 57 -15.88 3.78 -3.48
CA VAL A 57 -14.87 3.79 -2.42
C VAL A 57 -15.57 3.54 -1.08
N VAL A 58 -15.18 2.46 -0.39
CA VAL A 58 -15.67 2.14 0.96
C VAL A 58 -14.61 2.57 1.96
N VAL A 59 -15.02 3.31 2.99
CA VAL A 59 -14.15 3.73 4.09
C VAL A 59 -14.64 3.09 5.39
N GLU A 60 -13.78 2.29 6.00
CA GLU A 60 -13.97 1.71 7.33
C GLU A 60 -12.96 2.37 8.27
N ASP A 61 -13.43 2.92 9.39
CA ASP A 61 -12.61 3.77 10.26
C ASP A 61 -12.61 3.38 11.74
N ASP A 62 -13.41 2.38 12.15
CA ASP A 62 -13.53 1.87 13.53
C ASP A 62 -13.57 2.93 14.63
N LEU A 63 -14.03 4.15 14.30
CA LEU A 63 -13.79 5.33 15.15
C LEU A 63 -14.28 5.15 16.59
N HIS A 64 -15.35 4.40 16.79
CA HIS A 64 -15.87 4.05 18.11
C HIS A 64 -14.79 3.46 19.04
N ALA A 65 -13.93 2.57 18.55
CA ALA A 65 -12.87 1.94 19.34
C ALA A 65 -11.84 2.96 19.82
N LEU A 66 -11.47 3.93 18.96
CA LEU A 66 -10.56 5.02 19.35
C LEU A 66 -11.21 5.96 20.38
N LEU A 67 -12.50 6.28 20.21
CA LEU A 67 -13.19 7.17 21.14
C LEU A 67 -13.33 6.57 22.55
N GLU A 68 -13.25 5.24 22.69
CA GLU A 68 -13.23 4.57 24.00
C GLU A 68 -12.02 4.94 24.86
N ILE A 69 -10.90 5.32 24.24
CA ILE A 69 -9.67 5.75 24.94
C ILE A 69 -9.82 7.15 25.53
N LEU A 70 -10.68 7.98 24.93
CA LEU A 70 -10.78 9.39 25.27
C LEU A 70 -11.66 9.59 26.53
N PRO A 71 -11.43 10.67 27.29
CA PRO A 71 -12.32 11.10 28.37
C PRO A 71 -13.79 11.18 27.89
N PRO A 72 -14.78 10.83 28.75
CA PRO A 72 -16.18 10.68 28.33
C PRO A 72 -16.78 11.91 27.63
N ASP A 73 -16.42 13.11 28.07
CA ASP A 73 -16.87 14.36 27.48
C ASP A 73 -16.30 14.58 26.08
N LEU A 74 -15.02 14.23 25.87
CA LEU A 74 -14.39 14.30 24.55
C LEU A 74 -14.97 13.29 23.58
N ARG A 75 -15.23 12.07 24.06
CA ARG A 75 -15.94 11.03 23.31
C ARG A 75 -17.29 11.52 22.82
N GLU A 76 -18.11 12.06 23.72
CA GLU A 76 -19.45 12.56 23.38
C GLU A 76 -19.38 13.73 22.38
N ASN A 77 -18.47 14.68 22.60
CA ASN A 77 -18.27 15.82 21.70
C ASN A 77 -17.91 15.37 20.29
N LEU A 78 -16.94 14.45 20.15
CA LEU A 78 -16.47 13.96 18.86
C LEU A 78 -17.48 13.03 18.17
N GLN A 79 -18.22 12.23 18.92
CA GLN A 79 -19.26 11.34 18.37
C GLN A 79 -20.39 12.15 17.74
N ASN A 80 -20.72 13.30 18.33
CA ASN A 80 -21.76 14.22 17.86
C ASN A 80 -21.25 15.28 16.87
N ASP A 81 -19.93 15.37 16.64
CA ASP A 81 -19.35 16.34 15.71
C ASP A 81 -19.73 15.98 14.25
N PRO A 82 -20.34 16.92 13.48
CA PRO A 82 -20.68 16.68 12.08
C PRO A 82 -19.46 16.39 11.19
N LYS A 83 -18.25 16.75 11.64
CA LYS A 83 -16.98 16.55 10.95
C LYS A 83 -16.23 15.29 11.38
N ARG A 84 -16.81 14.42 12.21
CA ARG A 84 -16.14 13.20 12.73
C ARG A 84 -15.50 12.32 11.65
N THR A 85 -16.10 12.23 10.47
CA THR A 85 -15.56 11.46 9.33
C THR A 85 -14.25 12.02 8.78
N LYS A 86 -13.95 13.28 9.08
CA LYS A 86 -12.72 13.98 8.71
C LYS A 86 -11.69 14.00 9.84
N LEU A 87 -11.99 13.45 11.03
CA LEU A 87 -11.07 13.46 12.17
C LEU A 87 -9.77 12.73 11.82
N ILE A 88 -8.63 13.40 11.98
CA ILE A 88 -7.31 12.83 11.72
C ILE A 88 -6.71 12.28 13.01
N GLU A 89 -6.71 13.11 14.06
CA GLU A 89 -6.11 12.76 15.35
C GLU A 89 -6.70 13.61 16.48
N VAL A 90 -6.59 13.07 17.69
CA VAL A 90 -6.89 13.75 18.95
C VAL A 90 -5.63 13.78 19.79
N ILE A 91 -5.28 14.95 20.33
CA ILE A 91 -4.08 15.21 21.09
C ILE A 91 -4.48 15.55 22.53
N LEU A 92 -3.91 14.81 23.48
CA LEU A 92 -4.07 15.01 24.91
C LEU A 92 -2.71 15.32 25.51
N ASP A 93 -2.47 16.54 25.96
CA ASP A 93 -1.20 16.96 26.57
C ASP A 93 -1.47 17.45 28.00
N LEU A 94 -0.72 16.96 28.98
CA LEU A 94 -0.86 17.37 30.38
C LEU A 94 -0.77 18.90 30.53
N GLY A 95 -1.79 19.51 31.15
CA GLY A 95 -1.85 20.95 31.36
C GLY A 95 -2.16 21.77 30.10
N ARG A 96 -2.69 21.14 29.05
CA ARG A 96 -3.18 21.82 27.84
C ARG A 96 -4.63 21.45 27.55
N TYR A 97 -5.31 22.27 26.77
CA TYR A 97 -6.63 21.94 26.27
C TYR A 97 -6.53 20.82 25.22
N PRO A 98 -7.40 19.79 25.28
CA PRO A 98 -7.37 18.71 24.32
C PRO A 98 -7.75 19.22 22.92
N GLU A 99 -7.02 18.75 21.91
CA GLU A 99 -7.10 19.26 20.54
C GLU A 99 -7.51 18.14 19.58
N ALA A 100 -8.39 18.44 18.61
CA ALA A 100 -8.68 17.56 17.48
C ALA A 100 -8.25 18.21 16.17
N ARG A 101 -7.73 17.41 15.25
CA ARG A 101 -7.38 17.85 13.89
C ARG A 101 -8.27 17.20 12.86
N PHE A 102 -8.69 17.98 11.87
CA PHE A 102 -9.63 17.54 10.84
C PHE A 102 -9.04 17.74 9.45
N LEU A 103 -9.36 16.82 8.54
CA LEU A 103 -8.95 16.89 7.14
C LEU A 103 -9.51 18.13 6.45
N GLY A 104 -8.63 18.91 5.82
CA GLY A 104 -8.97 20.12 5.10
C GLY A 104 -9.03 21.38 5.98
N GLU A 105 -8.71 21.28 7.26
CA GLU A 105 -8.62 22.42 8.17
C GLU A 105 -7.18 22.68 8.60
N SER A 106 -6.83 23.95 8.76
CA SER A 106 -5.50 24.37 9.20
C SER A 106 -5.45 24.44 10.72
N GLY A 107 -4.53 23.69 11.34
CA GLY A 107 -4.36 23.64 12.79
C GLY A 107 -5.37 22.72 13.48
N GLY A 108 -5.33 22.70 14.80
CA GLY A 108 -6.28 21.93 15.60
C GLY A 108 -7.31 22.80 16.32
N GLN A 109 -8.38 22.14 16.73
CA GLN A 109 -9.53 22.72 17.42
C GLN A 109 -9.58 22.18 18.84
N TYR A 110 -9.71 23.09 19.81
CA TYR A 110 -9.90 22.68 21.19
C TYR A 110 -11.28 22.06 21.38
N LEU A 111 -11.31 20.88 22.00
CA LEU A 111 -12.52 20.12 22.24
C LEU A 111 -13.27 20.57 23.50
N ARG A 112 -12.58 21.26 24.41
CA ARG A 112 -13.13 21.89 25.62
C ARG A 112 -12.18 22.97 26.16
N SER A 113 -12.64 23.76 27.12
CA SER A 113 -11.89 24.85 27.76
C SER A 113 -11.24 24.48 29.10
N THR A 114 -11.15 23.18 29.41
CA THR A 114 -10.47 22.64 30.60
C THR A 114 -9.28 21.80 30.19
N GLU A 115 -8.18 21.96 30.93
CA GLU A 115 -6.92 21.27 30.64
C GLU A 115 -7.04 19.76 30.86
N VAL A 116 -6.22 19.00 30.14
CA VAL A 116 -6.04 17.56 30.37
C VAL A 116 -5.28 17.36 31.66
N SER A 117 -5.84 16.53 32.54
CA SER A 117 -5.27 16.17 33.83
C SER A 117 -4.43 14.89 33.74
N MET A 118 -3.55 14.68 34.73
CA MET A 118 -2.76 13.44 34.82
C MET A 118 -3.66 12.20 34.93
N LYS A 119 -4.76 12.32 35.67
CA LYS A 119 -5.74 11.24 35.87
C LYS A 119 -6.35 10.78 34.54
N GLU A 120 -6.67 11.70 33.64
CA GLU A 120 -7.23 11.36 32.33
C GLU A 120 -6.22 10.63 31.44
N LEU A 121 -4.94 11.01 31.51
CA LEU A 121 -3.88 10.29 30.78
C LEU A 121 -3.65 8.89 31.34
N GLU A 122 -3.72 8.71 32.66
CA GLU A 122 -3.63 7.41 33.33
C GLU A 122 -4.82 6.50 32.96
N GLU A 123 -6.04 7.05 32.96
CA GLU A 123 -7.24 6.33 32.52
C GLU A 123 -7.14 5.92 31.05
N ALA A 124 -6.74 6.83 30.16
CA ALA A 124 -6.53 6.53 28.75
C ALA A 124 -5.43 5.46 28.55
N GLN A 125 -4.31 5.56 29.27
CA GLN A 125 -3.26 4.55 29.24
C GLN A 125 -3.77 3.17 29.68
N ASN A 126 -4.61 3.09 30.72
CA ASN A 126 -5.17 1.82 31.18
C ASN A 126 -6.09 1.17 30.14
N VAL A 127 -6.79 1.97 29.33
CA VAL A 127 -7.62 1.46 28.23
C VAL A 127 -6.74 0.99 27.06
N VAL A 128 -5.68 1.74 26.73
CA VAL A 128 -4.75 1.40 25.62
C VAL A 128 -3.92 0.15 25.93
N GLY A 129 -3.50 -0.02 27.18
CA GLY A 129 -2.63 -1.12 27.60
C GLY A 129 -1.14 -0.80 27.43
N GLU A 130 -0.38 -1.78 26.96
CA GLU A 130 1.08 -1.67 26.85
C GLU A 130 1.50 -0.92 25.59
N PHE A 131 2.53 -0.07 25.73
CA PHE A 131 3.19 0.59 24.60
C PHE A 131 4.48 -0.15 24.27
N GLY A 132 4.75 -0.33 22.99
CA GLY A 132 5.99 -0.89 22.48
C GLY A 132 7.22 -0.02 22.77
N GLY A 133 8.39 -0.54 22.41
CA GLY A 133 9.68 0.12 22.63
C GLY A 133 9.83 1.48 21.93
N ASP A 134 9.00 1.76 20.93
CA ASP A 134 8.93 3.02 20.18
C ASP A 134 7.87 4.00 20.72
N ASN A 135 7.27 3.70 21.88
CA ASN A 135 6.16 4.43 22.51
C ASN A 135 4.87 4.46 21.69
N ARG A 136 4.64 3.44 20.85
CA ARG A 136 3.39 3.27 20.12
C ARG A 136 2.60 2.09 20.65
N ALA A 137 1.29 2.22 20.53
CA ALA A 137 0.32 1.16 20.70
C ALA A 137 -0.73 1.34 19.62
N GLY A 138 -1.50 0.30 19.32
CA GLY A 138 -2.74 0.47 18.60
C GLY A 138 -3.85 -0.34 19.24
N ILE A 139 -4.99 -0.35 18.57
CA ILE A 139 -6.17 -1.06 19.05
C ILE A 139 -6.32 -2.30 18.18
N GLU A 140 -6.25 -3.47 18.80
CA GLU A 140 -6.32 -4.76 18.10
C GLU A 140 -7.50 -4.82 17.12
N GLY A 141 -7.23 -5.35 15.93
CA GLY A 141 -8.22 -5.45 14.86
C GLY A 141 -8.55 -4.13 14.15
N THR A 142 -7.99 -2.99 14.57
CA THR A 142 -8.17 -1.68 13.94
C THR A 142 -6.87 -1.15 13.32
N LEU A 143 -6.94 0.01 12.66
CA LEU A 143 -5.76 0.73 12.16
C LEU A 143 -5.40 1.95 13.02
N HIS A 144 -6.05 2.10 14.17
CA HIS A 144 -5.80 3.21 15.08
C HIS A 144 -4.42 3.10 15.71
N ARG A 145 -3.78 4.25 15.89
CA ARG A 145 -2.45 4.33 16.50
C ARG A 145 -2.43 5.37 17.60
N ILE A 146 -1.89 4.99 18.75
CA ILE A 146 -1.74 5.81 19.93
C ILE A 146 -0.24 5.96 20.19
N SER A 147 0.25 7.19 20.13
CA SER A 147 1.64 7.51 20.45
C SER A 147 1.72 8.19 21.80
N ALA A 148 2.53 7.65 22.71
CA ALA A 148 2.77 8.25 24.02
C ALA A 148 3.98 9.19 24.02
N ILE A 149 3.81 10.35 24.65
CA ILE A 149 4.90 11.23 25.04
C ILE A 149 5.22 10.93 26.51
N ARG A 150 6.46 10.54 26.79
CA ARG A 150 6.90 10.22 28.16
C ARG A 150 7.78 11.30 28.75
N SER A 151 7.58 11.58 30.03
CA SER A 151 8.51 12.38 30.83
C SER A 151 9.82 11.63 31.06
N ARG A 152 10.84 12.33 31.58
CA ARG A 152 12.12 11.71 31.99
C ARG A 152 11.98 10.59 33.02
N LYS A 153 10.87 10.55 33.76
CA LYS A 153 10.57 9.51 34.75
C LYS A 153 9.79 8.33 34.13
N GLY A 154 9.55 8.33 32.83
CA GLY A 154 8.79 7.28 32.12
C GLY A 154 7.27 7.44 32.15
N LEU A 155 6.74 8.41 32.91
CA LEU A 155 5.30 8.68 32.98
C LEU A 155 4.78 9.22 31.64
N VAL A 156 3.62 8.75 31.20
CA VAL A 156 2.90 9.30 30.05
C VAL A 156 2.41 10.71 30.42
N VAL A 157 2.83 11.71 29.65
CA VAL A 157 2.45 13.13 29.82
C VAL A 157 1.76 13.71 28.59
N GLY A 158 1.64 12.91 27.53
CA GLY A 158 0.80 13.22 26.40
C GLY A 158 0.49 12.00 25.54
N LEU A 159 -0.59 12.07 24.78
CA LEU A 159 -1.07 11.05 23.86
C LEU A 159 -1.49 11.69 22.53
N THR A 160 -1.05 11.09 21.42
CA THR A 160 -1.59 11.37 20.09
C THR A 160 -2.37 10.15 19.61
N CYS A 161 -3.70 10.27 19.56
CA CYS A 161 -4.61 9.22 19.12
C CYS A 161 -4.98 9.45 17.65
N ARG A 162 -4.37 8.72 16.73
CA ARG A 162 -4.56 8.88 15.28
C ARG A 162 -5.61 7.91 14.76
N VAL A 163 -6.54 8.44 13.96
CA VAL A 163 -7.61 7.68 13.32
C VAL A 163 -7.05 6.92 12.12
N GLY A 164 -6.98 5.60 12.23
CA GLY A 164 -6.69 4.72 11.10
C GLY A 164 -7.93 4.51 10.24
N ARG A 165 -7.72 4.35 8.93
CA ARG A 165 -8.81 4.07 7.99
C ARG A 165 -8.37 3.02 6.99
N ALA A 166 -9.26 2.08 6.72
CA ALA A 166 -9.18 1.23 5.55
C ALA A 166 -10.00 1.86 4.43
N ILE A 167 -9.37 2.03 3.27
CA ILE A 167 -10.01 2.57 2.07
C ILE A 167 -9.92 1.49 1.01
N SER A 168 -11.07 1.05 0.52
CA SER A 168 -11.18 0.03 -0.54
C SER A 168 -11.72 0.63 -1.82
N GLY A 169 -11.45 -0.02 -2.96
CA GLY A 169 -11.90 0.42 -4.30
C GLY A 169 -10.84 1.07 -5.18
N HIS A 170 -9.56 1.09 -4.77
CA HIS A 170 -8.44 1.59 -5.59
C HIS A 170 -7.70 0.49 -6.36
N ILE A 171 -8.13 -0.77 -6.25
CA ILE A 171 -7.43 -1.90 -6.89
C ILE A 171 -7.63 -1.96 -8.40
N ASP A 172 -8.69 -1.34 -8.92
CA ASP A 172 -9.08 -1.44 -10.34
C ASP A 172 -7.93 -1.09 -11.29
N MET A 173 -7.04 -0.17 -10.91
CA MET A 173 -5.87 0.23 -11.71
C MET A 173 -4.78 -0.84 -11.85
N VAL A 174 -4.77 -1.87 -11.01
CA VAL A 174 -3.75 -2.95 -11.00
C VAL A 174 -4.35 -4.35 -10.88
N HIS A 175 -5.68 -4.46 -10.90
CA HIS A 175 -6.36 -5.73 -10.73
C HIS A 175 -5.99 -6.75 -11.83
N ASP A 176 -5.82 -6.28 -13.06
CA ASP A 176 -5.34 -7.09 -14.19
C ASP A 176 -3.90 -7.55 -14.00
N LEU A 177 -3.03 -6.69 -13.43
CA LEU A 177 -1.64 -7.03 -13.13
C LEU A 177 -1.50 -8.21 -12.16
N LEU A 178 -2.41 -8.31 -11.18
CA LEU A 178 -2.43 -9.42 -10.22
C LEU A 178 -2.57 -10.79 -10.89
N GLN A 179 -3.24 -10.87 -12.05
CA GLN A 179 -3.48 -12.14 -12.75
C GLN A 179 -2.24 -12.67 -13.48
N TYR A 180 -1.25 -11.82 -13.76
CA TYR A 180 0.01 -12.27 -14.37
C TYR A 180 0.87 -13.09 -13.39
N GLY A 181 0.67 -12.92 -12.08
CA GLY A 181 1.45 -13.62 -11.06
C GLY A 181 2.93 -13.22 -11.01
N GLU A 182 3.31 -12.08 -11.60
CA GLU A 182 4.67 -11.55 -11.57
C GLU A 182 4.84 -10.53 -10.43
N SER A 183 6.06 -10.39 -9.92
CA SER A 183 6.35 -9.46 -8.82
C SER A 183 6.17 -8.00 -9.21
N ILE A 184 5.60 -7.19 -8.30
CA ILE A 184 5.27 -5.77 -8.49
C ILE A 184 5.96 -4.90 -7.42
N LEU A 185 6.72 -3.89 -7.84
CA LEU A 185 7.34 -2.92 -6.95
C LEU A 185 6.65 -1.55 -7.07
N PHE A 186 6.18 -1.00 -5.97
CA PHE A 186 5.57 0.33 -5.92
C PHE A 186 6.59 1.38 -5.44
N LEU A 187 6.67 2.49 -6.19
CA LEU A 187 7.39 3.70 -5.82
C LEU A 187 6.43 4.86 -5.66
N GLY A 188 6.85 5.89 -4.93
CA GLY A 188 6.08 7.12 -4.80
C GLY A 188 6.32 7.80 -3.47
N ARG A 189 6.02 9.09 -3.42
CA ARG A 189 6.21 9.92 -2.23
C ARG A 189 5.43 9.39 -1.00
N PRO A 190 5.86 9.72 0.22
CA PRO A 190 5.09 9.40 1.42
C PRO A 190 3.63 9.88 1.33
N GLY A 191 2.69 9.05 1.79
CA GLY A 191 1.26 9.39 1.82
C GLY A 191 0.51 9.35 0.48
N VAL A 192 1.14 8.91 -0.62
CA VAL A 192 0.47 8.80 -1.93
C VAL A 192 -0.55 7.65 -2.01
N GLY A 193 -0.52 6.71 -1.06
CA GLY A 193 -1.48 5.60 -0.98
C GLY A 193 -0.91 4.21 -1.19
N LYS A 194 0.43 4.04 -1.24
CA LYS A 194 1.09 2.74 -1.43
C LYS A 194 0.57 1.64 -0.49
N THR A 195 0.56 1.91 0.81
CA THR A 195 0.07 0.98 1.84
C THR A 195 -1.40 0.64 1.67
N THR A 196 -2.24 1.60 1.26
CA THR A 196 -3.66 1.37 0.96
C THR A 196 -3.82 0.36 -0.18
N VAL A 197 -3.05 0.54 -1.25
CA VAL A 197 -3.07 -0.36 -2.41
C VAL A 197 -2.54 -1.74 -2.03
N MET A 198 -1.42 -1.81 -1.29
CA MET A 198 -0.88 -3.09 -0.83
C MET A 198 -1.87 -3.87 0.03
N ARG A 199 -2.57 -3.19 0.96
CA ARG A 199 -3.58 -3.81 1.82
C ARG A 199 -4.72 -4.42 1.00
N GLU A 200 -5.23 -3.65 0.03
CA GLU A 200 -6.28 -4.11 -0.88
C GLU A 200 -5.79 -5.27 -1.77
N MET A 201 -4.55 -5.22 -2.28
CA MET A 201 -3.94 -6.32 -3.04
C MET A 201 -3.84 -7.59 -2.21
N ALA A 202 -3.46 -7.50 -0.92
CA ALA A 202 -3.40 -8.66 -0.04
C ALA A 202 -4.77 -9.34 0.08
N ARG A 203 -5.82 -8.56 0.30
CA ARG A 203 -7.21 -9.03 0.38
C ARG A 203 -7.65 -9.70 -0.92
N VAL A 204 -7.45 -9.05 -2.06
CA VAL A 204 -7.85 -9.60 -3.38
C VAL A 204 -7.08 -10.88 -3.68
N LEU A 205 -5.77 -10.91 -3.44
CA LEU A 205 -4.97 -12.11 -3.66
C LEU A 205 -5.39 -13.28 -2.77
N ALA A 206 -5.68 -13.02 -1.50
CA ALA A 206 -6.07 -14.06 -0.55
C ALA A 206 -7.52 -14.53 -0.76
N ASP A 207 -8.48 -13.60 -0.84
CA ASP A 207 -9.91 -13.92 -0.79
C ASP A 207 -10.52 -14.20 -2.16
N GLU A 208 -10.04 -13.50 -3.21
CA GLU A 208 -10.61 -13.60 -4.56
C GLU A 208 -9.79 -14.51 -5.46
N LEU A 209 -8.46 -14.43 -5.38
CA LEU A 209 -7.54 -15.27 -6.16
C LEU A 209 -7.07 -16.51 -5.38
N HIS A 210 -7.52 -16.69 -4.14
CA HIS A 210 -7.29 -17.85 -3.29
C HIS A 210 -5.80 -18.23 -3.13
N LYS A 211 -4.92 -17.22 -3.09
CA LYS A 211 -3.48 -17.38 -2.91
C LYS A 211 -3.10 -17.50 -1.44
N ARG A 212 -2.05 -18.28 -1.17
CA ARG A 212 -1.37 -18.25 0.13
C ARG A 212 -0.54 -16.96 0.26
N VAL A 213 -1.13 -15.94 0.86
CA VAL A 213 -0.52 -14.61 1.03
C VAL A 213 0.08 -14.46 2.43
N VAL A 214 1.33 -14.00 2.50
CA VAL A 214 1.99 -13.59 3.75
C VAL A 214 2.43 -12.14 3.65
N ILE A 215 2.07 -11.31 4.62
CA ILE A 215 2.53 -9.93 4.76
C ILE A 215 3.65 -9.89 5.80
N VAL A 216 4.82 -9.39 5.40
CA VAL A 216 5.92 -9.04 6.31
C VAL A 216 5.76 -7.56 6.68
N ASP A 217 5.20 -7.30 7.86
CA ASP A 217 4.75 -5.98 8.28
C ASP A 217 5.71 -5.38 9.31
N THR A 218 6.60 -4.49 8.86
CA THR A 218 7.63 -3.88 9.71
C THR A 218 7.12 -2.68 10.49
N SER A 219 6.23 -1.90 9.87
CA SER A 219 5.70 -0.65 10.41
C SER A 219 4.32 -0.82 11.07
N ASN A 220 3.75 -2.04 11.00
CA ASN A 220 2.36 -2.35 11.36
C ASN A 220 1.34 -1.51 10.56
N GLU A 221 1.74 -0.93 9.43
CA GLU A 221 0.85 -0.07 8.65
C GLU A 221 -0.11 -0.87 7.76
N ILE A 222 0.26 -2.10 7.35
CA ILE A 222 -0.60 -2.90 6.46
C ILE A 222 -1.69 -3.61 7.28
N GLY A 223 -1.29 -4.37 8.29
CA GLY A 223 -2.20 -5.16 9.12
C GLY A 223 -2.71 -4.46 10.38
N GLY A 224 -2.23 -3.25 10.68
CA GLY A 224 -2.53 -2.57 11.94
C GLY A 224 -1.61 -3.00 13.07
N ASP A 225 -1.75 -2.36 14.23
CA ASP A 225 -1.03 -2.70 15.46
C ASP A 225 -1.73 -3.84 16.23
N GLY A 226 -1.06 -4.42 17.23
CA GLY A 226 -1.56 -5.55 18.04
C GLY A 226 -1.41 -6.91 17.36
N ASP A 227 -1.83 -8.00 18.02
CA ASP A 227 -1.61 -9.38 17.52
C ASP A 227 -2.65 -9.81 16.47
N ILE A 228 -3.87 -9.25 16.57
CA ILE A 228 -4.96 -9.52 15.63
C ILE A 228 -4.90 -8.50 14.49
N PRO A 229 -4.64 -8.92 13.23
CA PRO A 229 -4.60 -8.00 12.10
C PRO A 229 -6.00 -7.48 11.73
N HIS A 230 -6.07 -6.29 11.14
CA HIS A 230 -7.30 -5.71 10.61
C HIS A 230 -7.91 -6.59 9.51
N ALA A 231 -9.23 -6.66 9.45
CA ALA A 231 -9.96 -7.41 8.43
C ALA A 231 -9.71 -6.96 6.96
N ALA A 232 -9.03 -5.84 6.76
CA ALA A 232 -8.84 -5.23 5.44
C ALA A 232 -7.72 -5.92 4.65
N ILE A 233 -6.93 -6.79 5.27
CA ILE A 233 -6.00 -7.69 4.57
C ILE A 233 -6.67 -8.99 4.10
N GLY A 234 -7.97 -9.18 4.38
CA GLY A 234 -8.70 -10.41 4.07
C GLY A 234 -8.12 -11.64 4.77
N GLY A 235 -8.06 -12.76 4.07
CA GLY A 235 -7.46 -14.01 4.53
C GLY A 235 -5.92 -14.05 4.51
N ALA A 236 -5.25 -12.94 4.21
CA ALA A 236 -3.80 -12.88 4.23
C ALA A 236 -3.25 -13.08 5.66
N ARG A 237 -2.14 -13.81 5.77
CA ARG A 237 -1.45 -14.01 7.06
C ARG A 237 -0.45 -12.87 7.27
N ARG A 238 -0.24 -12.46 8.52
CA ARG A 238 0.73 -11.42 8.87
C ARG A 238 1.86 -11.99 9.72
N MET A 239 3.09 -11.59 9.41
CA MET A 239 4.26 -11.73 10.26
C MET A 239 4.76 -10.34 10.63
N GLN A 240 4.80 -10.02 11.92
CA GLN A 240 5.32 -8.75 12.42
C GLN A 240 6.84 -8.84 12.54
N VAL A 241 7.52 -7.77 12.14
CA VAL A 241 8.97 -7.69 12.27
C VAL A 241 9.33 -7.04 13.61
N PRO A 242 10.06 -7.73 14.51
CA PRO A 242 10.38 -7.17 15.84
C PRO A 242 11.25 -5.91 15.78
N GLU A 243 12.16 -5.85 14.81
CA GLU A 243 13.04 -4.71 14.56
C GLU A 243 13.25 -4.53 13.05
N PRO A 244 13.24 -3.30 12.51
CA PRO A 244 13.42 -3.07 11.07
C PRO A 244 14.65 -3.73 10.48
N SER A 245 15.76 -3.79 11.24
CA SER A 245 17.01 -4.44 10.81
C SER A 245 16.87 -5.95 10.54
N LEU A 246 15.82 -6.59 11.06
CA LEU A 246 15.55 -8.02 10.96
C LEU A 246 14.53 -8.36 9.87
N GLN A 247 14.00 -7.37 9.13
CA GLN A 247 12.96 -7.60 8.10
C GLN A 247 13.35 -8.70 7.11
N HIS A 248 14.59 -8.65 6.58
CA HIS A 248 15.11 -9.68 5.68
C HIS A 248 15.05 -11.10 6.26
N LYS A 249 15.26 -11.29 7.56
CA LYS A 249 15.18 -12.61 8.20
C LYS A 249 13.75 -13.11 8.25
N VAL A 250 12.80 -12.23 8.59
CA VAL A 250 11.36 -12.55 8.60
C VAL A 250 10.87 -12.88 7.19
N MET A 251 11.38 -12.20 6.16
CA MET A 251 11.08 -12.54 4.76
C MET A 251 11.54 -13.95 4.40
N ILE A 252 12.74 -14.36 4.81
CA ILE A 252 13.25 -15.72 4.57
C ILE A 252 12.44 -16.75 5.37
N GLU A 253 12.17 -16.47 6.64
CA GLU A 253 11.35 -17.31 7.52
C GLU A 253 9.96 -17.56 6.93
N ALA A 254 9.33 -16.54 6.34
CA ALA A 254 8.04 -16.66 5.68
C ALA A 254 8.05 -17.74 4.60
N VAL A 255 9.10 -17.78 3.77
CA VAL A 255 9.22 -18.80 2.72
C VAL A 255 9.50 -20.18 3.30
N GLU A 256 10.41 -20.26 4.27
CA GLU A 256 10.85 -21.54 4.86
C GLU A 256 9.72 -22.24 5.63
N ASN A 257 8.87 -21.47 6.32
CA ASN A 257 7.90 -22.03 7.27
C ASN A 257 6.45 -22.02 6.78
N HIS A 258 6.10 -21.21 5.78
CA HIS A 258 4.70 -20.98 5.42
C HIS A 258 4.33 -21.27 3.96
N MET A 259 5.30 -21.67 3.11
CA MET A 259 5.10 -21.99 1.68
C MET A 259 4.19 -20.99 0.93
N PRO A 260 4.41 -19.67 1.06
CA PRO A 260 3.55 -18.67 0.44
C PRO A 260 3.62 -18.75 -1.08
N GLU A 261 2.53 -18.37 -1.73
CA GLU A 261 2.51 -18.06 -3.17
C GLU A 261 2.84 -16.58 -3.41
N VAL A 262 2.49 -15.72 -2.44
CA VAL A 262 2.72 -14.27 -2.50
C VAL A 262 3.26 -13.78 -1.17
N ILE A 263 4.32 -12.97 -1.21
CA ILE A 263 4.80 -12.21 -0.06
C ILE A 263 4.64 -10.71 -0.33
N LEU A 264 4.02 -10.01 0.61
CA LEU A 264 3.98 -8.55 0.65
C LEU A 264 5.05 -8.02 1.60
N VAL A 265 5.84 -7.04 1.17
CA VAL A 265 6.90 -6.43 1.98
C VAL A 265 6.85 -4.92 1.86
N ASP A 266 6.62 -4.21 2.96
CA ASP A 266 6.64 -2.74 2.94
C ASP A 266 8.06 -2.20 3.12
N GLU A 267 8.33 -1.05 2.50
CA GLU A 267 9.54 -0.23 2.62
C GLU A 267 10.88 -0.97 2.48
N ILE A 268 11.09 -1.68 1.37
CA ILE A 268 12.39 -2.27 1.03
C ILE A 268 13.44 -1.14 0.88
N GLY A 269 14.49 -1.20 1.69
CA GLY A 269 15.50 -0.15 1.83
C GLY A 269 16.94 -0.65 1.97
N SER A 270 17.16 -1.90 2.37
CA SER A 270 18.51 -2.44 2.65
C SER A 270 19.00 -3.45 1.61
N GLU A 271 20.32 -3.67 1.62
CA GLU A 271 20.96 -4.67 0.75
C GLU A 271 20.50 -6.07 1.13
N ALA A 272 20.39 -6.36 2.43
CA ALA A 272 19.92 -7.64 2.93
C ALA A 272 18.48 -7.94 2.50
N GLU A 273 17.58 -6.94 2.53
CA GLU A 273 16.21 -7.08 2.01
C GLU A 273 16.20 -7.29 0.49
N SER A 274 17.06 -6.58 -0.26
CA SER A 274 17.15 -6.74 -1.71
C SER A 274 17.64 -8.13 -2.11
N LEU A 275 18.64 -8.66 -1.39
CA LEU A 275 19.12 -10.03 -1.53
C LEU A 275 18.02 -11.05 -1.17
N ALA A 276 17.27 -10.82 -0.10
CA ALA A 276 16.15 -11.67 0.29
C ALA A 276 15.06 -11.68 -0.79
N CYS A 277 14.68 -10.51 -1.33
CA CYS A 277 13.72 -10.42 -2.43
C CYS A 277 14.16 -11.27 -3.62
N ARG A 278 15.42 -11.14 -4.05
CA ARG A 278 15.95 -11.92 -5.17
C ARG A 278 15.85 -13.43 -4.90
N SER A 279 16.31 -13.88 -3.73
CA SER A 279 16.26 -15.30 -3.38
C SER A 279 14.83 -15.85 -3.32
N ILE A 280 13.88 -15.04 -2.85
CA ILE A 280 12.45 -15.40 -2.79
C ILE A 280 11.86 -15.50 -4.20
N ALA A 281 12.14 -14.52 -5.07
CA ALA A 281 11.67 -14.53 -6.45
C ALA A 281 12.23 -15.71 -7.25
N GLU A 282 13.50 -16.07 -7.05
CA GLU A 282 14.13 -17.25 -7.66
C GLU A 282 13.46 -18.57 -7.27
N ARG A 283 12.77 -18.62 -6.12
CA ARG A 283 11.96 -19.76 -5.67
C ARG A 283 10.54 -19.76 -6.25
N GLY A 284 10.22 -18.80 -7.13
CA GLY A 284 8.93 -18.69 -7.80
C GLY A 284 7.81 -18.09 -6.94
N VAL A 285 8.16 -17.42 -5.84
CA VAL A 285 7.18 -16.69 -5.00
C VAL A 285 6.99 -15.29 -5.56
N MET A 286 5.73 -14.88 -5.75
CA MET A 286 5.41 -13.52 -6.18
C MET A 286 5.70 -12.54 -5.04
N LEU A 287 6.40 -11.45 -5.34
CA LEU A 287 6.64 -10.37 -4.40
C LEU A 287 5.81 -9.15 -4.76
N ILE A 288 5.13 -8.56 -3.79
CA ILE A 288 4.59 -7.20 -3.89
C ILE A 288 5.29 -6.37 -2.84
N GLY A 289 5.97 -5.31 -3.24
CA GLY A 289 6.66 -4.48 -2.28
C GLY A 289 6.58 -3.00 -2.59
N THR A 290 7.00 -2.20 -1.61
CA THR A 290 7.35 -0.80 -1.83
C THR A 290 8.84 -0.62 -1.58
N ALA A 291 9.43 0.43 -2.13
CA ALA A 291 10.81 0.78 -1.84
C ALA A 291 10.98 2.27 -1.57
N HIS A 292 12.08 2.62 -0.91
CA HIS A 292 12.47 4.02 -0.74
C HIS A 292 12.87 4.65 -2.09
N GLY A 293 11.94 5.41 -2.66
CA GLY A 293 12.13 6.14 -3.91
C GLY A 293 10.79 6.68 -4.42
N GLU A 294 10.82 7.84 -5.08
CA GLU A 294 9.61 8.41 -5.69
C GLU A 294 9.44 7.93 -7.12
N LEU A 295 10.56 7.80 -7.85
CA LEU A 295 10.61 7.49 -9.27
C LEU A 295 11.68 6.42 -9.54
N LEU A 296 11.55 5.73 -10.67
CA LEU A 296 12.49 4.69 -11.15
C LEU A 296 13.93 5.19 -11.16
N VAL A 297 14.16 6.45 -11.52
CA VAL A 297 15.50 7.06 -11.53
C VAL A 297 16.16 7.06 -10.14
N ASN A 298 15.39 7.10 -9.05
CA ASN A 298 15.93 6.98 -7.71
C ASN A 298 16.48 5.58 -7.46
N ILE A 299 15.79 4.55 -7.94
CA ILE A 299 16.22 3.14 -7.82
C ILE A 299 17.45 2.87 -8.68
N ILE A 300 17.48 3.35 -9.93
CA ILE A 300 18.64 3.17 -10.84
C ILE A 300 19.92 3.76 -10.23
N LYS A 301 19.81 4.92 -9.55
CA LYS A 301 20.95 5.60 -8.92
C LYS A 301 21.34 5.03 -7.56
N ASN A 302 20.50 4.19 -6.96
CA ASN A 302 20.73 3.61 -5.65
C ASN A 302 21.40 2.24 -5.82
N PRO A 303 22.70 2.09 -5.48
CA PRO A 303 23.40 0.82 -5.66
C PRO A 303 22.73 -0.34 -4.93
N THR A 304 22.18 -0.07 -3.75
CA THR A 304 21.50 -1.06 -2.91
C THR A 304 20.20 -1.55 -3.54
N LEU A 305 19.36 -0.64 -4.04
CA LEU A 305 18.03 -0.99 -4.55
C LEU A 305 18.02 -1.31 -6.05
N SER A 306 19.10 -0.99 -6.78
CA SER A 306 19.19 -1.27 -8.22
C SER A 306 19.04 -2.76 -8.54
N ASP A 307 19.41 -3.64 -7.61
CA ASP A 307 19.21 -5.09 -7.72
C ASP A 307 17.73 -5.50 -7.83
N LEU A 308 16.80 -4.72 -7.26
CA LEU A 308 15.37 -4.99 -7.38
C LEU A 308 14.89 -4.90 -8.83
N ILE A 309 15.53 -4.04 -9.61
CA ILE A 309 15.31 -3.88 -11.05
C ILE A 309 16.37 -4.60 -11.90
N GLY A 310 17.06 -5.61 -11.36
CA GLY A 310 17.99 -6.44 -12.14
C GLY A 310 19.41 -5.86 -12.26
N GLY A 311 19.74 -4.86 -11.44
CA GLY A 311 21.06 -4.26 -11.34
C GLY A 311 21.36 -3.30 -12.50
N VAL A 312 22.42 -2.52 -12.33
CA VAL A 312 22.91 -1.59 -13.34
C VAL A 312 24.40 -1.83 -13.54
N GLU A 313 24.84 -1.92 -14.79
CA GLU A 313 26.24 -1.99 -15.16
C GLU A 313 26.56 -1.02 -16.30
N THR A 314 27.82 -0.56 -16.34
CA THR A 314 28.30 0.33 -17.38
C THR A 314 28.91 -0.50 -18.51
N VAL A 315 28.32 -0.43 -19.70
CA VAL A 315 28.80 -1.13 -20.88
C VAL A 315 29.40 -0.13 -21.87
N THR A 316 30.56 -0.48 -22.44
CA THR A 316 31.17 0.31 -23.51
C THR A 316 30.79 -0.27 -24.86
N LEU A 317 29.99 0.47 -25.62
CA LEU A 317 29.59 0.15 -26.98
C LEU A 317 30.73 0.41 -27.97
N GLY A 318 30.81 -0.44 -28.99
CA GLY A 318 31.64 -0.18 -30.16
C GLY A 318 31.15 1.04 -30.95
N ASP A 319 32.02 1.61 -31.78
CA ASP A 319 31.78 2.86 -32.52
C ASP A 319 30.54 2.79 -33.42
N ASP A 320 30.32 1.65 -34.07
CA ASP A 320 29.18 1.42 -34.96
C ASP A 320 27.86 1.32 -34.17
N GLU A 321 27.87 0.62 -33.03
CA GLU A 321 26.70 0.45 -32.16
C GLU A 321 26.30 1.77 -31.47
N ALA A 322 27.29 2.54 -30.99
CA ALA A 322 27.06 3.86 -30.40
C ALA A 322 26.47 4.86 -31.42
N ARG A 323 26.93 4.81 -32.68
CA ARG A 323 26.34 5.59 -33.78
C ARG A 323 24.92 5.12 -34.11
N ALA A 324 24.68 3.81 -34.17
CA ALA A 324 23.37 3.25 -34.46
C ALA A 324 22.34 3.66 -33.40
N ARG A 325 22.70 3.60 -32.12
CA ARG A 325 21.84 3.98 -30.98
C ARG A 325 21.81 5.48 -30.67
N ARG A 326 22.59 6.30 -31.39
CA ARG A 326 22.75 7.75 -31.16
C ARG A 326 23.07 8.11 -29.71
N CYS A 327 23.90 7.30 -29.06
CA CYS A 327 24.25 7.47 -27.65
C CYS A 327 25.77 7.63 -27.47
N GLN A 328 26.17 7.99 -26.26
CA GLN A 328 27.58 7.95 -25.88
C GLN A 328 28.09 6.50 -25.91
N LYS A 329 29.41 6.31 -26.06
CA LYS A 329 30.02 4.98 -26.05
C LYS A 329 29.84 4.25 -24.72
N SER A 330 29.70 4.99 -23.62
CA SER A 330 29.42 4.40 -22.30
C SER A 330 27.93 4.58 -21.99
N ILE A 331 27.22 3.48 -21.80
CA ILE A 331 25.81 3.48 -21.41
C ILE A 331 25.57 2.59 -20.19
N LEU A 332 24.49 2.86 -19.46
CA LEU A 332 24.01 2.00 -18.38
C LEU A 332 23.06 0.96 -18.97
N GLU A 333 23.39 -0.31 -18.78
CA GLU A 333 22.55 -1.45 -19.11
C GLU A 333 22.22 -2.26 -17.85
N ARG A 334 21.22 -3.13 -17.96
CA ARG A 334 20.79 -3.99 -16.87
C ARG A 334 21.66 -5.24 -16.82
N LYS A 335 22.08 -5.61 -15.62
CA LYS A 335 22.97 -6.77 -15.39
C LYS A 335 22.26 -8.12 -15.56
N GLY A 336 20.96 -8.18 -15.26
CA GLY A 336 20.18 -9.41 -15.33
C GLY A 336 18.66 -9.18 -15.27
N PRO A 337 17.86 -10.25 -15.19
CA PRO A 337 16.41 -10.10 -15.06
C PRO A 337 16.06 -9.36 -13.76
N PRO A 338 15.01 -8.50 -13.76
CA PRO A 338 14.54 -7.87 -12.54
C PRO A 338 13.98 -8.88 -11.53
N THR A 339 14.17 -8.57 -10.25
CA THR A 339 13.41 -9.20 -9.16
C THR A 339 11.94 -8.81 -9.24
N PHE A 340 11.65 -7.58 -9.67
CA PHE A 340 10.31 -7.03 -9.89
C PHE A 340 10.10 -6.66 -11.36
N PRO A 341 9.51 -7.56 -12.18
CA PRO A 341 9.23 -7.29 -13.60
C PRO A 341 8.29 -6.11 -13.85
N PHE A 342 7.38 -5.86 -12.90
CA PHE A 342 6.54 -4.67 -12.88
C PHE A 342 7.05 -3.69 -11.83
N LEU A 343 7.24 -2.43 -12.25
CA LEU A 343 7.52 -1.32 -11.36
C LEU A 343 6.49 -0.22 -11.61
N ILE A 344 5.82 0.23 -10.56
CA ILE A 344 4.72 1.19 -10.64
C ILE A 344 5.10 2.43 -9.85
N GLU A 345 5.22 3.56 -10.55
CA GLU A 345 5.37 4.88 -9.94
C GLU A 345 4.00 5.46 -9.61
N MET A 346 3.64 5.51 -8.33
CA MET A 346 2.46 6.25 -7.87
C MET A 346 2.81 7.73 -7.76
N ARG A 347 2.63 8.49 -8.85
CA ARG A 347 2.89 9.93 -8.88
C ARG A 347 1.81 10.71 -8.14
N GLU A 348 0.56 10.31 -8.35
CA GLU A 348 -0.60 10.77 -7.59
C GLU A 348 -1.53 9.59 -7.27
N ARG A 349 -2.56 9.82 -6.44
CA ARG A 349 -3.49 8.76 -6.03
C ARG A 349 -4.15 8.05 -7.22
N ASN A 350 -4.47 8.81 -8.27
CA ASN A 350 -5.16 8.32 -9.47
C ASN A 350 -4.29 8.45 -10.74
N TYR A 351 -2.97 8.62 -10.60
CA TYR A 351 -2.07 8.75 -11.74
C TYR A 351 -0.78 7.96 -11.53
N TRP A 352 -0.71 6.78 -12.15
CA TRP A 352 0.36 5.82 -11.98
C TRP A 352 1.08 5.62 -13.32
N VAL A 353 2.39 5.39 -13.26
CA VAL A 353 3.19 5.03 -14.43
C VAL A 353 3.72 3.62 -14.23
N THR A 354 3.42 2.72 -15.17
CA THR A 354 3.84 1.33 -15.09
C THR A 354 5.01 1.10 -16.04
N HIS A 355 6.11 0.60 -15.49
CA HIS A 355 7.26 0.09 -16.22
C HIS A 355 7.19 -1.43 -16.21
N ARG A 356 7.12 -2.04 -17.39
CA ARG A 356 7.13 -3.48 -17.57
C ARG A 356 8.32 -3.88 -18.42
N GLU A 357 9.08 -4.86 -17.98
CA GLU A 357 10.08 -5.50 -18.84
C GLU A 357 9.41 -6.52 -19.75
N GLN A 358 9.63 -6.42 -21.08
CA GLN A 358 9.33 -7.49 -22.01
C GLN A 358 10.58 -8.35 -22.19
N LYS A 359 10.45 -9.68 -22.04
CA LYS A 359 11.58 -10.60 -22.20
C LYS A 359 12.26 -10.42 -23.56
N PHE A 360 13.50 -9.94 -23.52
CA PHE A 360 14.52 -9.93 -24.57
C PHE A 360 14.24 -9.13 -25.85
N PRO A 361 15.26 -8.42 -26.38
CA PRO A 361 16.62 -8.23 -25.81
C PRO A 361 16.64 -7.17 -24.69
N PRO A 362 17.66 -7.15 -23.81
CA PRO A 362 17.78 -6.17 -22.74
C PRO A 362 17.73 -4.75 -23.29
N ILE A 363 16.82 -3.92 -22.76
CA ILE A 363 16.62 -2.54 -23.19
C ILE A 363 17.58 -1.63 -22.39
N PRO A 364 18.42 -0.80 -23.05
CA PRO A 364 19.21 0.23 -22.38
C PRO A 364 18.38 1.10 -21.43
N TYR A 365 18.88 1.40 -20.23
CA TYR A 365 18.16 2.28 -19.30
C TYR A 365 17.95 3.68 -19.89
N SER A 366 18.81 4.14 -20.79
CA SER A 366 18.62 5.40 -21.52
C SER A 366 17.33 5.42 -22.34
N LEU A 367 16.84 4.27 -22.83
CA LEU A 367 15.57 4.17 -23.55
C LEU A 367 14.37 4.11 -22.59
N LEU A 368 14.52 3.44 -21.44
CA LEU A 368 13.50 3.44 -20.37
C LEU A 368 13.30 4.84 -19.75
N ILE A 369 14.35 5.65 -19.68
CA ILE A 369 14.32 7.02 -19.13
C ILE A 369 13.79 8.04 -20.16
N HIS A 370 13.90 7.75 -21.47
CA HIS A 370 13.57 8.70 -22.55
C HIS A 370 12.38 8.33 -23.45
N GLY A 371 11.73 7.18 -23.28
CA GLY A 371 10.47 6.92 -23.96
C GLY A 371 10.07 5.47 -24.03
N LEU A 372 9.04 5.12 -23.25
CA LEU A 372 7.83 4.39 -23.64
C LEU A 372 6.97 4.36 -22.38
N ASP A 373 6.35 5.51 -22.10
CA ASP A 373 5.28 5.62 -21.10
C ASP A 373 4.15 4.68 -21.52
N THR A 374 4.11 3.48 -20.95
CA THR A 374 2.90 2.67 -21.02
C THR A 374 1.95 3.27 -19.98
N ILE A 375 1.27 4.33 -20.39
CA ILE A 375 0.12 4.91 -19.67
C ILE A 375 -0.98 3.85 -19.76
N ILE A 376 -1.39 3.30 -18.63
CA ILE A 376 -2.64 2.54 -18.50
C ILE A 376 -3.78 3.55 -18.29
#